data_AF-A0AAQ3ULA4-F1
#
_entry.id   AF-A0AAQ3ULA4-F1
#
_cell.length_a   1.000
_cell.length_b   1.000
_cell.length_c   1.000
_cell.angle_alpha   90.00
_cell.angle_beta   90.00
_cell.angle_gamma   90.00
#
_symmetry.space_group_name_H-M   'P 1'
#
loop_
_entity.id
_entity.type
_entity.pdbx_description
1 polymer ?
#
loop_
_entity_poly.entity_id
_entity_poly.type
_entity_poly.pdbx_seq_one_letter_code
_entity_poly.pdbx_strand_id
1 'polypeptide(L)'
;METGKNLKVLRTKCGSEFNSEEFARYCTGHGAPSLNPLLSATNGIVERWNQTVVDMARSMLKAKGIPTAFWGKTVSTAVYILNRSHTKSLEDV
;
A
#
# COMPACT_ATOMS: atom_id res chain seq x y z
N MET A 1 9.47 5.26 -5.50
CA MET A 1 10.56 5.26 -4.50
C MET A 1 11.05 3.83 -4.42
N GLU A 2 12.26 3.58 -4.90
CA GLU A 2 12.91 2.28 -4.77
C GLU A 2 13.79 2.33 -3.54
N THR A 3 13.65 1.36 -2.64
CA THR A 3 14.43 1.29 -1.40
C THR A 3 15.78 0.60 -1.61
N GLY A 4 16.08 0.13 -2.83
CA GLY A 4 17.26 -0.67 -3.16
C GLY A 4 17.29 -2.05 -2.48
N LYS A 5 16.19 -2.45 -1.82
CA LYS A 5 16.07 -3.71 -1.08
C LYS A 5 15.28 -4.72 -1.89
N ASN A 6 15.73 -5.96 -1.90
CA ASN A 6 15.01 -7.07 -2.52
C ASN A 6 13.80 -7.49 -1.66
N LEU A 7 12.67 -7.68 -2.31
CA LEU A 7 11.47 -8.23 -1.68
C LEU A 7 11.71 -9.71 -1.38
N LYS A 8 11.60 -10.11 -0.11
CA LYS A 8 11.83 -11.52 0.29
C LYS A 8 10.60 -12.40 0.09
N VAL A 9 9.42 -11.88 0.42
CA VAL A 9 8.15 -12.61 0.36
C VAL A 9 7.06 -11.60 0.03
N LEU A 10 6.20 -11.95 -0.92
CA LEU A 10 4.97 -11.21 -1.18
C LEU A 10 3.79 -11.95 -0.54
N ARG A 11 2.99 -11.21 0.22
CA ARG A 11 1.82 -11.72 0.93
C ARG A 11 0.59 -11.02 0.41
N THR A 12 -0.30 -11.78 -0.21
CA THR A 12 -1.57 -11.28 -0.77
C THR A 12 -2.75 -11.89 -0.04
N LYS A 13 -3.91 -11.22 -0.12
CA LYS A 13 -5.17 -11.88 0.23
C LYS A 13 -5.47 -12.96 -0.82
N CYS A 14 -6.28 -13.94 -0.44
CA CYS A 14 -6.77 -15.00 -1.34
C CYS A 14 -7.81 -14.45 -2.36
N GLY A 15 -7.50 -13.33 -3.02
CA GLY A 15 -8.24 -12.84 -4.18
C GLY A 15 -7.84 -13.65 -5.40
N SER A 16 -8.81 -13.97 -6.26
CA SER A 16 -8.55 -14.70 -7.51
C SER A 16 -7.56 -13.96 -8.43
N GLU A 17 -7.46 -12.63 -8.29
CA GLU A 17 -6.54 -11.79 -9.07
C GLU A 17 -5.05 -12.10 -8.86
N PHE A 18 -4.65 -12.72 -7.74
CA PHE A 18 -3.25 -13.03 -7.41
C PHE A 18 -2.95 -14.53 -7.40
N ASN A 19 -3.87 -15.36 -7.90
CA ASN A 19 -3.75 -16.82 -7.96
C ASN A 19 -3.37 -17.34 -9.36
N SER A 20 -2.98 -16.47 -10.30
CA SER A 20 -2.57 -16.92 -11.63
C SER A 20 -1.17 -17.53 -11.60
N GLU A 21 -0.96 -18.57 -12.41
CA GLU A 21 0.35 -19.20 -12.57
C GLU A 21 1.38 -18.21 -13.15
N GLU A 22 0.93 -17.30 -14.01
CA GLU A 22 1.75 -16.22 -14.56
C GLU A 22 2.31 -15.32 -13.45
N PHE A 23 1.46 -14.93 -12.49
CA PHE A 23 1.88 -14.13 -11.35
C PHE A 23 2.87 -14.88 -10.44
N ALA A 24 2.63 -16.17 -10.21
CA ALA A 24 3.55 -17.01 -9.44
C ALA A 24 4.94 -17.12 -10.09
N ARG A 25 5.00 -17.29 -11.42
CA ARG A 25 6.27 -17.31 -12.17
C ARG A 25 6.97 -15.95 -12.11
N TYR A 26 6.23 -14.86 -12.28
CA TYR A 26 6.78 -13.50 -12.16
C TYR A 26 7.41 -13.25 -10.79
N CYS A 27 6.69 -13.59 -9.71
CA CYS A 27 7.14 -13.49 -8.34
C CYS A 27 8.42 -14.30 -8.08
N THR A 28 8.46 -15.53 -8.59
CA THR A 28 9.64 -16.40 -8.45
C THR A 28 10.85 -15.87 -9.22
N GLY A 29 10.64 -15.33 -10.43
CA GLY A 29 11.70 -14.71 -11.23
C GLY A 29 12.32 -13.47 -10.58
N HIS A 30 11.60 -12.80 -9.70
CA HIS A 30 12.08 -11.63 -8.94
C HIS A 30 12.52 -11.97 -7.50
N GLY A 31 12.65 -13.26 -7.18
CA GLY A 31 13.13 -13.73 -5.87
C GLY A 31 12.15 -13.55 -4.71
N ALA A 32 10.87 -13.30 -5.01
CA ALA A 32 9.83 -13.04 -4.02
C ALA A 32 8.65 -14.03 -4.20
N PRO A 33 8.74 -15.27 -3.69
CA PRO A 33 7.64 -16.21 -3.79
C PRO A 33 6.35 -15.64 -3.17
N SER A 34 5.23 -15.80 -3.90
CA SER A 34 3.89 -15.41 -3.44
C SER A 34 3.31 -16.50 -2.55
N LEU A 35 2.85 -16.13 -1.35
CA LEU A 35 2.18 -17.03 -0.40
C LEU A 35 0.70 -16.63 -0.23
N ASN A 36 -0.21 -17.55 -0.55
CA ASN A 36 -1.62 -17.53 -0.14
C ASN A 36 -1.87 -18.79 0.72
N PRO A 37 -2.61 -18.75 1.86
CA PRO A 37 -3.67 -17.81 2.26
C PRO A 37 -3.43 -17.12 3.61
N LEU A 38 -3.72 -15.82 3.70
CA LEU A 38 -3.64 -15.05 4.93
C LEU A 38 -5.03 -14.72 5.48
N LEU A 39 -5.26 -15.03 6.76
CA LEU A 39 -6.45 -14.58 7.48
C LEU A 39 -6.48 -13.05 7.52
N SER A 40 -7.68 -12.48 7.40
CA SER A 40 -7.98 -11.04 7.38
C SER A 40 -7.13 -10.21 8.36
N ALA A 41 -6.88 -10.73 9.56
CA ALA A 41 -6.08 -10.08 10.62
C ALA A 41 -4.66 -9.67 10.19
N THR A 42 -4.00 -10.45 9.33
CA THR A 42 -2.63 -10.17 8.88
C THR A 42 -2.56 -9.09 7.79
N ASN A 43 -3.68 -8.79 7.13
CA ASN A 43 -3.77 -7.72 6.14
C ASN A 43 -4.09 -6.35 6.76
N GLY A 44 -4.30 -6.30 8.08
CA GLY A 44 -4.66 -5.08 8.79
C GLY A 44 -3.65 -3.95 8.63
N ILE A 45 -2.35 -4.24 8.44
CA ILE A 45 -1.33 -3.21 8.17
C ILE A 45 -1.56 -2.56 6.80
N VAL A 46 -1.77 -3.38 5.76
CA VAL A 46 -2.01 -2.89 4.39
C VAL A 46 -3.33 -2.13 4.33
N GLU A 47 -4.37 -2.63 5.00
CA GLU A 47 -5.66 -1.96 5.08
C GLU A 47 -5.57 -0.60 5.77
N ARG A 48 -4.92 -0.52 6.94
CA ARG A 48 -4.71 0.75 7.65
C ARG A 48 -3.91 1.73 6.81
N TRP A 49 -2.90 1.25 6.09
CA TRP A 49 -2.09 2.11 5.22
C TRP A 49 -2.91 2.66 4.05
N ASN A 50 -3.66 1.79 3.36
CA ASN A 50 -4.53 2.21 2.26
C ASN A 50 -5.61 3.20 2.73
N GLN A 51 -6.19 2.96 3.90
CA GLN A 51 -7.15 3.86 4.51
C GLN A 51 -6.53 5.24 4.80
N THR A 52 -5.32 5.25 5.38
CA THR A 52 -4.57 6.48 5.67
C THR A 52 -4.29 7.30 4.40
N VAL A 53 -3.89 6.65 3.31
CA VAL A 53 -3.65 7.30 2.01
C VAL A 53 -4.93 7.94 1.47
N VAL A 54 -6.04 7.20 1.49
CA VAL A 54 -7.33 7.66 0.99
C VAL A 54 -7.86 8.83 1.81
N ASP A 55 -7.75 8.75 3.14
CA ASP A 55 -8.23 9.81 4.03
C ASP A 55 -7.39 11.08 3.93
N MET A 56 -6.07 10.96 3.79
CA MET A 56 -5.21 12.10 3.49
C MET A 56 -5.58 12.74 2.15
N ALA A 57 -5.76 11.94 1.10
CA ALA A 57 -6.12 12.45 -0.22
C ALA A 57 -7.47 13.18 -0.22
N ARG A 58 -8.49 12.62 0.45
CA ARG A 58 -9.80 13.28 0.63
C ARG A 58 -9.68 14.59 1.40
N SER A 59 -8.88 14.59 2.47
CA SER A 59 -8.63 15.78 3.28
C SER A 59 -7.94 16.88 2.48
N MET A 60 -6.95 16.53 1.65
CA MET A 60 -6.29 17.48 0.76
C MET A 60 -7.23 18.07 -0.29
N LEU A 61 -8.08 17.24 -0.92
CA LEU A 61 -9.08 17.73 -1.87
C LEU A 61 -10.03 18.73 -1.22
N LYS A 62 -10.57 18.38 -0.04
CA LYS A 62 -11.52 19.23 0.68
C LYS A 62 -10.87 20.52 1.20
N ALA A 63 -9.68 20.43 1.78
CA ALA A 63 -8.98 21.57 2.37
C ALA A 63 -8.55 22.62 1.35
N LYS A 64 -8.28 22.21 0.11
CA LYS A 64 -7.83 23.11 -0.97
C LYS A 64 -8.88 23.34 -2.05
N GLY A 65 -10.10 22.82 -1.90
CA GLY A 65 -11.16 22.95 -2.90
C GLY A 65 -10.78 22.38 -4.26
N ILE A 66 -9.92 21.35 -4.29
CA ILE A 66 -9.42 20.78 -5.54
C ILE A 66 -10.53 19.93 -6.18
N PRO A 67 -10.81 20.09 -7.49
CA PRO A 67 -11.77 19.25 -8.20
C PRO A 67 -11.42 17.76 -8.11
N THR A 68 -12.43 16.90 -8.03
CA THR A 68 -12.27 15.43 -7.96
C THR A 68 -11.53 14.85 -9.16
N ALA A 69 -11.52 15.55 -10.31
CA ALA A 69 -10.71 15.21 -11.48
C ALA A 69 -9.20 15.05 -11.16
N PHE A 70 -8.70 15.73 -10.11
CA PHE A 70 -7.31 15.62 -9.68
C PHE A 70 -7.07 14.52 -8.63
N TRP A 71 -8.00 13.57 -8.46
CA TRP A 71 -7.88 12.47 -7.50
C TRP A 71 -6.53 11.73 -7.63
N GLY A 72 -6.15 11.32 -8.83
CA GLY A 72 -4.88 10.59 -9.05
C GLY A 72 -3.64 11.37 -8.61
N LYS A 73 -3.59 12.67 -8.91
CA LYS A 73 -2.49 13.56 -8.49
C LYS A 73 -2.48 13.78 -6.97
N THR A 74 -3.67 13.85 -6.37
CA THR A 74 -3.82 14.06 -4.93
C THR A 74 -3.42 12.81 -4.15
N VAL A 75 -3.82 11.63 -4.59
CA VAL A 75 -3.37 10.34 -4.01
C VAL A 75 -1.85 10.18 -4.15
N SER A 76 -1.29 10.48 -5.31
CA SER A 76 0.17 10.42 -5.52
C SER A 76 0.92 11.36 -4.57
N THR A 77 0.37 12.55 -4.34
CA THR A 77 0.95 13.52 -3.40
C THR A 77 0.83 13.04 -1.95
N ALA A 78 -0.32 12.47 -1.57
CA ALA A 78 -0.53 11.88 -0.25
C ALA A 78 0.47 10.74 0.03
N VAL A 79 0.66 9.82 -0.92
CA VAL A 79 1.67 8.75 -0.84
C VAL A 79 3.08 9.32 -0.72
N TYR A 80 3.41 10.34 -1.52
CA TYR A 80 4.71 11.01 -1.45
C TYR A 80 4.99 11.60 -0.06
N ILE A 81 4.01 12.26 0.54
CA ILE A 81 4.12 12.84 1.88
C ILE A 81 4.25 11.72 2.92
N LEU A 82 3.35 10.73 2.92
CA LEU A 82 3.33 9.64 3.90
C LEU A 82 4.61 8.81 3.88
N ASN A 83 5.21 8.57 2.71
CA ASN A 83 6.48 7.84 2.62
C ASN A 83 7.70 8.65 3.14
N ARG A 84 7.56 9.96 3.29
CA ARG A 84 8.63 10.87 3.76
C ARG A 84 8.41 11.37 5.18
N SER A 85 7.17 11.30 5.66
CA SER A 85 6.82 11.61 7.03
C SER A 85 7.07 10.39 7.91
N HIS A 86 8.00 10.50 8.84
CA HIS A 86 8.22 9.46 9.84
C HIS A 86 7.01 9.37 10.77
N THR A 87 6.17 8.34 10.62
CA THR A 87 5.17 7.99 11.64
C THR A 87 5.85 7.13 12.69
N LYS A 88 6.24 7.73 13.82
CA LYS A 88 6.60 6.97 15.03
C LYS A 88 5.32 6.66 15.80
N SER A 89 5.24 5.48 16.43
CA SER A 89 4.23 5.26 17.46
C SER A 89 4.44 6.31 18.55
N LEU A 90 3.36 6.89 19.07
CA LEU A 90 3.46 7.58 20.35
C LEU A 90 3.80 6.51 21.39
N GLU A 91 4.81 6.77 22.21
CA GLU A 91 5.07 5.96 23.40
C GLU A 91 3.97 6.30 24.41
N ASP A 92 3.34 5.27 24.99
CA ASP A 92 2.35 5.47 26.04
C ASP A 92 3.05 6.16 27.23
N VAL A 93 2.52 7.32 27.64
CA VAL A 93 2.98 8.11 28.81
C VAL A 93 2.36 7.57 30.08
#